data_AF-A0A1E3B134-F1
#
_entry.id   AF-A0A1E3B134-F1
#
_cell.length_a   1.000
_cell.length_b   1.000
_cell.length_c   1.000
_cell.angle_alpha   90.00
_cell.angle_beta   90.00
_cell.angle_gamma   90.00
#
_symmetry.space_group_name_H-M   'P 1'
#
loop_
_entity.id
_entity.type
_entity.pdbx_description
1 polymer ?
#
loop_
_entity_poly.entity_id
_entity_poly.type
_entity_poly.pdbx_seq_one_letter_code
_entity_poly.pdbx_strand_id
1 'polypeptide(L)'
;MSTPTWLCNHPQPSDFKIICGEQTFRVHQEVICSGCSYFAGASKFREGITQEITFNDFDPPQIEKLLEYLYTESYTIDENDVKNLMNHTTSSPQRAAVSAAFSESCKNSSDENDMKDECVAIFHAEMYSLADYFQLKSLRNLAKENFNSIFKTVASQGLTPVIDAVYSVTSDSDPLRFWVVYRILRSERVVLRETLTQVPEFAIDLCGAALTAVRQNIMFTENKY
;
A
#
# COMPACT_ATOMS: atom_id res chain seq x y z
N MET A 1 -22.59 11.03 3.06
CA MET A 1 -21.92 9.86 2.46
C MET A 1 -22.93 8.74 2.41
N SER A 2 -23.05 8.06 1.27
CA SER A 2 -23.86 6.86 1.09
C SER A 2 -23.33 5.76 2.02
N THR A 3 -24.20 4.94 2.62
CA THR A 3 -23.75 3.75 3.37
C THR A 3 -23.06 2.77 2.42
N PRO A 4 -21.87 2.24 2.75
CA PRO A 4 -21.15 1.31 1.90
C PRO A 4 -21.97 0.04 1.61
N THR A 5 -21.85 -0.50 0.40
CA THR A 5 -22.59 -1.70 -0.03
C THR A 5 -22.24 -2.93 0.80
N TRP A 6 -20.98 -3.08 1.21
CA TRP A 6 -20.54 -4.16 2.10
C TRP A 6 -21.21 -4.12 3.49
N LEU A 7 -21.57 -2.92 3.97
CA LEU A 7 -22.28 -2.76 5.26
C LEU A 7 -23.76 -3.11 5.14
N CYS A 8 -24.40 -2.70 4.04
CA CYS A 8 -25.86 -2.82 3.82
C CYS A 8 -26.35 -4.27 3.63
N ASN A 9 -25.45 -5.21 3.32
CA ASN A 9 -25.81 -6.61 3.10
C ASN A 9 -26.01 -7.40 4.41
N HIS A 10 -25.75 -6.80 5.57
CA HIS A 10 -25.98 -7.42 6.86
C HIS A 10 -27.40 -7.13 7.39
N PRO A 11 -28.10 -8.15 7.94
CA PRO A 11 -29.50 -8.00 8.38
C PRO A 11 -29.66 -7.24 9.70
N GLN A 12 -28.60 -7.05 10.47
CA GLN A 12 -28.62 -6.35 11.76
C GLN A 12 -28.13 -4.91 11.63
N PRO A 13 -28.51 -3.99 12.54
CA PRO A 13 -27.95 -2.64 12.55
C PRO A 13 -26.51 -2.63 13.06
N SER A 14 -25.70 -1.71 12.53
CA SER A 14 -24.33 -1.45 13.02
C SER A 14 -24.31 -1.05 14.49
N ASP A 15 -23.54 -1.77 15.30
CA ASP A 15 -23.41 -1.64 16.75
C ASP A 15 -22.09 -0.99 17.19
N PHE A 16 -21.09 -0.92 16.30
CA PHE A 16 -19.75 -0.44 16.63
C PHE A 16 -19.30 0.72 15.74
N LYS A 17 -18.39 1.56 16.25
CA LYS A 17 -17.80 2.70 15.51
C LYS A 17 -16.28 2.59 15.40
N ILE A 18 -15.76 2.88 14.22
CA ILE A 18 -14.34 3.08 13.99
C ILE A 18 -14.13 4.53 13.55
N ILE A 19 -13.36 5.28 14.32
CA ILE A 19 -13.03 6.68 14.05
C ILE A 19 -11.62 6.71 13.47
N CYS A 20 -11.45 7.29 12.29
CA CYS A 20 -10.17 7.41 11.60
C CYS A 20 -10.05 8.84 11.06
N GLY A 21 -9.23 9.67 11.71
CA GLY A 21 -9.20 11.11 11.43
C GLY A 21 -10.60 11.74 11.54
N GLU A 22 -11.04 12.39 10.47
CA GLU A 22 -12.37 13.04 10.41
C GLU A 22 -13.50 12.08 9.98
N GLN A 23 -13.18 10.84 9.61
CA GLN A 23 -14.18 9.87 9.17
C GLN A 23 -14.57 8.93 10.30
N THR A 24 -15.87 8.60 10.34
CA THR A 24 -16.41 7.60 11.28
C THR A 24 -17.14 6.52 10.49
N PHE A 25 -16.67 5.29 10.62
CA PHE A 25 -17.26 4.11 10.01
C PHE A 25 -18.14 3.41 11.04
N ARG A 26 -19.40 3.18 10.69
CA ARG A 26 -20.28 2.31 11.49
C ARG A 26 -20.17 0.89 10.95
N VAL A 27 -19.96 -0.06 11.84
CA VAL A 27 -19.67 -1.47 11.49
C VAL A 27 -20.38 -2.43 12.44
N HIS A 28 -20.35 -3.71 12.11
CA HIS A 28 -20.85 -4.81 12.94
C HIS A 28 -19.67 -5.39 13.71
N GLN A 29 -19.71 -5.30 15.04
CA GLN A 29 -18.67 -5.80 15.91
C GLN A 29 -18.40 -7.30 15.66
N GLU A 30 -19.45 -8.08 15.47
CA GLU A 30 -19.36 -9.52 15.19
C GLU A 30 -18.55 -9.83 13.93
N VAL A 31 -18.75 -9.06 12.86
CA VAL A 31 -18.06 -9.25 11.57
C VAL A 31 -16.58 -8.90 11.71
N ILE A 32 -16.26 -7.72 12.23
CA ILE A 32 -14.85 -7.29 12.32
C ILE A 32 -14.05 -8.12 13.34
N CYS A 33 -14.69 -8.59 14.42
CA CYS A 33 -14.02 -9.43 15.42
C CYS A 33 -13.81 -10.86 14.91
N SER A 34 -14.74 -11.41 14.10
CA SER A 34 -14.53 -12.73 13.49
C SER A 34 -13.45 -12.70 12.41
N GLY A 35 -13.37 -11.62 11.62
CA GLY A 35 -12.40 -11.47 10.55
C GLY A 35 -10.99 -11.02 11.00
N CYS A 36 -10.83 -10.45 12.21
CA CYS A 36 -9.56 -9.88 12.65
C CYS A 36 -9.35 -9.99 14.16
N SER A 37 -8.26 -10.65 14.55
CA SER A 37 -7.90 -10.90 15.94
C SER A 37 -7.60 -9.63 16.73
N TYR A 38 -7.14 -8.57 16.05
CA TYR A 38 -6.96 -7.25 16.67
C TYR A 38 -8.29 -6.72 17.22
N PHE A 39 -9.36 -6.72 16.42
CA PHE A 39 -10.68 -6.25 16.87
C PHE A 39 -11.29 -7.20 17.90
N ALA A 40 -11.08 -8.52 17.77
CA ALA A 40 -11.49 -9.50 18.79
C ALA A 40 -10.77 -9.30 20.14
N GLY A 41 -9.53 -8.82 20.10
CA GLY A 41 -8.77 -8.42 21.28
C GLY A 41 -9.30 -7.12 21.86
N ALA A 42 -9.35 -6.06 21.05
CA ALA A 42 -9.79 -4.71 21.44
C ALA A 42 -11.20 -4.72 22.06
N SER A 43 -12.12 -5.51 21.51
CA SER A 43 -13.48 -5.67 22.05
C SER A 43 -13.56 -6.27 23.46
N LYS A 44 -12.48 -6.84 24.00
CA LYS A 44 -12.42 -7.34 25.38
C LYS A 44 -11.94 -6.28 26.38
N PHE A 45 -11.54 -5.11 25.89
CA PHE A 45 -11.02 -4.00 26.68
C PHE A 45 -12.01 -2.83 26.69
N ARG A 46 -11.52 -1.60 26.97
CA ARG A 46 -12.38 -0.41 27.09
C ARG A 46 -13.17 -0.15 25.81
N GLU A 47 -12.59 -0.46 24.67
CA GLU A 47 -13.15 -0.28 23.32
C GLU A 47 -14.42 -1.11 23.13
N GLY A 48 -14.51 -2.31 23.72
CA GLY A 48 -15.73 -3.12 23.71
C GLY A 48 -16.84 -2.56 24.61
N ILE A 49 -16.48 -1.80 25.64
CA ILE A 49 -17.43 -1.14 26.54
C ILE A 49 -17.90 0.19 25.93
N THR A 50 -17.00 0.95 25.31
CA THR A 50 -17.31 2.23 24.66
C THR A 50 -17.96 2.05 23.28
N GLN A 51 -17.91 0.85 22.71
CA GLN A 51 -18.46 0.53 21.39
C GLN A 51 -17.83 1.39 20.27
N GLU A 52 -16.59 1.82 20.51
CA GLU A 52 -15.82 2.62 19.57
C GLU A 52 -14.31 2.40 19.71
N ILE A 53 -13.61 2.51 18.59
CA ILE A 53 -12.14 2.52 18.51
C ILE A 53 -11.69 3.68 17.64
N THR A 54 -10.56 4.29 17.98
CA THR A 54 -9.98 5.42 17.22
C THR A 54 -8.61 5.05 16.69
N PHE A 55 -8.38 5.33 15.40
CA PHE A 55 -7.08 5.23 14.74
C PHE A 55 -6.55 6.62 14.38
N ASN A 56 -5.33 6.91 14.82
CA ASN A 56 -4.63 8.17 14.55
C ASN A 56 -3.53 8.04 13.50
N ASP A 57 -3.03 6.83 13.27
CA ASP A 57 -1.85 6.55 12.45
C ASP A 57 -2.20 5.97 11.07
N PHE A 58 -3.49 5.88 10.73
CA PHE A 58 -3.97 5.33 9.46
C PHE A 58 -4.81 6.35 8.69
N ASP A 59 -4.79 6.21 7.37
CA ASP A 59 -5.61 7.04 6.50
C ASP A 59 -7.02 6.45 6.35
N PRO A 60 -8.07 7.28 6.30
CA PRO A 60 -9.43 6.78 6.19
C PRO A 60 -9.69 5.83 4.99
N PRO A 61 -9.14 6.06 3.78
CA PRO A 61 -9.29 5.12 2.67
C PRO A 61 -8.70 3.73 2.95
N GLN A 62 -7.59 3.64 3.71
CA GLN A 62 -6.99 2.36 4.09
C GLN A 62 -7.91 1.58 5.03
N ILE A 63 -8.50 2.27 6.02
CA ILE A 63 -9.47 1.67 6.94
C ILE A 63 -10.75 1.27 6.20
N GLU A 64 -11.24 2.08 5.27
CA GLU A 64 -12.40 1.72 4.46
C GLU A 64 -12.18 0.42 3.67
N LYS A 65 -11.03 0.26 3.01
CA LYS A 65 -10.70 -0.95 2.25
C LYS A 65 -10.37 -2.15 3.12
N LEU A 66 -9.81 -1.93 4.31
CA LEU A 66 -9.70 -2.97 5.34
C LEU A 66 -11.08 -3.49 5.75
N LEU A 67 -12.05 -2.59 5.95
CA LEU A 67 -13.43 -2.98 6.29
C LEU A 67 -14.13 -3.68 5.14
N GLU A 68 -13.99 -3.20 3.91
CA GLU A 68 -14.47 -3.90 2.71
C GLU A 68 -13.95 -5.35 2.66
N TYR A 69 -12.66 -5.55 2.96
CA TYR A 69 -12.06 -6.87 3.05
C TYR A 69 -12.64 -7.74 4.16
N LEU A 70 -12.85 -7.20 5.37
CA LEU A 70 -13.42 -7.99 6.47
C LEU A 70 -14.84 -8.46 6.20
N TYR A 71 -15.58 -7.77 5.33
CA TYR A 71 -16.95 -8.14 4.96
C TYR A 71 -17.04 -9.02 3.72
N THR A 72 -16.07 -8.95 2.82
CA THR A 72 -16.18 -9.55 1.48
C THR A 72 -15.03 -10.47 1.09
N GLU A 73 -14.01 -10.58 1.94
CA GLU A 73 -12.74 -11.27 1.68
C GLU A 73 -11.94 -10.68 0.50
N SER A 74 -12.31 -9.49 0.02
CA SER A 74 -11.65 -8.78 -1.07
C SER A 74 -11.74 -7.27 -0.87
N TYR A 75 -10.96 -6.51 -1.63
CA TYR A 75 -11.16 -5.06 -1.75
C TYR A 75 -10.80 -4.61 -3.15
N THR A 76 -11.44 -3.54 -3.61
CA THR A 76 -11.21 -2.98 -4.93
C THR A 76 -10.96 -1.48 -4.87
N ILE A 77 -10.23 -0.96 -5.86
CA ILE A 77 -9.99 0.47 -6.04
C ILE A 77 -10.69 0.91 -7.31
N ASP A 78 -11.76 1.67 -7.15
CA ASP A 78 -12.53 2.22 -8.27
C ASP A 78 -12.06 3.62 -8.67
N GLU A 79 -12.70 4.21 -9.68
CA GLU A 79 -12.32 5.55 -10.17
C GLU A 79 -12.55 6.65 -9.14
N ASN A 80 -13.52 6.50 -8.25
CA ASN A 80 -13.80 7.47 -7.20
C ASN A 80 -12.74 7.37 -6.10
N ASP A 81 -12.33 6.16 -5.74
CA ASP A 81 -11.21 5.92 -4.83
C ASP A 81 -9.94 6.59 -5.37
N VAL A 82 -9.62 6.38 -6.66
CA VAL A 82 -8.46 7.02 -7.29
C VAL A 82 -8.52 8.53 -7.22
N LYS A 83 -9.68 9.14 -7.52
CA LYS A 83 -9.86 10.59 -7.42
C LYS A 83 -9.63 11.08 -5.99
N ASN A 84 -10.12 10.36 -4.99
CA ASN A 84 -9.90 10.71 -3.59
C ASN A 84 -8.41 10.60 -3.22
N LEU A 85 -7.74 9.52 -3.61
CA LEU A 85 -6.30 9.33 -3.38
C LEU A 85 -5.46 10.45 -4.01
N MET A 86 -5.80 10.86 -5.23
CA MET A 86 -5.13 11.97 -5.93
C MET A 86 -5.38 13.33 -5.28
N ASN A 87 -6.53 13.52 -4.61
CA ASN A 87 -6.83 14.78 -3.92
C ASN A 87 -6.15 14.86 -2.54
N HIS A 88 -5.97 13.73 -1.85
CA HIS A 88 -5.41 13.67 -0.49
C HIS A 88 -3.88 13.78 -0.41
N THR A 89 -3.14 13.67 -1.52
CA THR A 89 -1.68 13.95 -1.61
C THR A 89 -1.28 15.39 -1.24
N THR A 90 -2.25 16.27 -1.02
CA THR A 90 -2.04 17.66 -0.56
C THR A 90 -2.25 17.89 0.93
N SER A 91 -2.72 16.89 1.69
CA SER A 91 -3.24 17.10 3.06
C SER A 91 -2.49 16.40 4.20
N SER A 92 -1.59 15.45 3.92
CA SER A 92 -0.69 14.89 4.93
C SER A 92 0.66 15.64 4.94
N PRO A 93 1.11 16.22 6.07
CA PRO A 93 2.37 16.98 6.15
C PRO A 93 3.61 16.20 5.68
N GLN A 94 3.61 14.87 5.85
CA GLN A 94 4.68 14.00 5.36
C GLN A 94 4.64 13.78 3.84
N ARG A 95 3.45 13.73 3.21
CA ARG A 95 3.30 13.64 1.74
C ARG A 95 3.43 14.99 1.02
N ALA A 96 3.13 16.10 1.70
CA ALA A 96 3.19 17.45 1.15
C ALA A 96 4.63 17.90 0.82
N ALA A 97 5.63 17.46 1.60
CA ALA A 97 7.04 17.76 1.29
C ALA A 97 7.53 17.03 0.03
N VAL A 98 7.05 15.79 -0.16
CA VAL A 98 7.38 14.95 -1.32
C VAL A 98 6.67 15.48 -2.57
N SER A 99 5.38 15.86 -2.48
CA SER A 99 4.65 16.44 -3.61
C SER A 99 5.12 17.85 -3.99
N ALA A 100 5.57 18.65 -3.02
CA ALA A 100 6.19 19.95 -3.29
C ALA A 100 7.56 19.81 -3.99
N ALA A 101 8.37 18.81 -3.63
CA ALA A 101 9.62 18.52 -4.32
C ALA A 101 9.41 17.93 -5.74
N PHE A 102 8.31 17.21 -5.95
CA PHE A 102 7.96 16.57 -7.23
C PHE A 102 7.30 17.54 -8.23
N SER A 103 6.63 18.60 -7.75
CA SER A 103 5.83 19.51 -8.58
C SER A 103 6.65 20.44 -9.48
N GLU A 104 7.93 20.66 -9.20
CA GLU A 104 8.75 21.64 -9.96
C GLU A 104 9.27 21.07 -11.30
N SER A 105 9.23 19.75 -11.52
CA SER A 105 9.86 19.11 -12.70
C SER A 105 8.91 18.47 -13.73
N CYS A 106 7.61 18.34 -13.46
CA CYS A 106 6.69 17.51 -14.28
C CYS A 106 5.47 18.25 -14.84
N LYS A 107 5.60 19.49 -15.32
CA LYS A 107 4.47 20.23 -15.95
C LYS A 107 4.25 19.98 -17.44
N ASN A 108 4.91 19.00 -18.06
CA ASN A 108 4.70 18.72 -19.48
C ASN A 108 4.20 17.27 -19.68
N SER A 109 2.89 17.16 -19.94
CA SER A 109 2.18 16.02 -20.54
C SER A 109 2.42 14.62 -19.93
N SER A 110 2.07 14.39 -18.67
CA SER A 110 1.87 13.03 -18.15
C SER A 110 0.42 12.61 -18.40
N ASP A 111 0.21 11.53 -19.17
CA ASP A 111 -1.11 10.94 -19.41
C ASP A 111 -1.82 10.66 -18.07
N GLU A 112 -3.10 10.99 -17.95
CA GLU A 112 -3.90 10.79 -16.71
C GLU A 112 -3.83 9.35 -16.18
N ASN A 113 -3.63 8.38 -17.08
CA ASN A 113 -3.46 6.97 -16.75
C ASN A 113 -2.17 6.67 -15.99
N ASP A 114 -1.05 7.33 -16.31
CA ASP A 114 0.24 7.06 -15.67
C ASP A 114 0.23 7.47 -14.19
N MET A 115 -0.40 8.61 -13.89
CA MET A 115 -0.54 9.10 -12.51
C MET A 115 -1.52 8.24 -11.68
N LYS A 116 -2.52 7.64 -12.34
CA LYS A 116 -3.46 6.71 -11.71
C LYS A 116 -2.77 5.43 -11.27
N ASP A 117 -2.00 4.80 -12.15
CA ASP A 117 -1.31 3.55 -11.84
C ASP A 117 -0.32 3.72 -10.69
N GLU A 118 0.37 4.87 -10.63
CA GLU A 118 1.25 5.25 -9.52
C GLU A 118 0.49 5.31 -8.19
N CYS A 119 -0.60 6.07 -8.12
CA CYS A 119 -1.39 6.23 -6.90
C CYS A 119 -1.94 4.89 -6.40
N VAL A 120 -2.42 4.05 -7.32
CA VAL A 120 -2.96 2.72 -7.01
C VAL A 120 -1.85 1.78 -6.51
N ALA A 121 -0.66 1.82 -7.12
CA ALA A 121 0.48 1.04 -6.67
C ALA A 121 0.91 1.44 -5.25
N ILE A 122 1.00 2.74 -4.97
CA ILE A 122 1.31 3.24 -3.62
C ILE A 122 0.27 2.74 -2.62
N PHE A 123 -1.03 2.86 -2.94
CA PHE A 123 -2.09 2.39 -2.06
C PHE A 123 -2.02 0.89 -1.75
N HIS A 124 -1.67 0.05 -2.73
CA HIS A 124 -1.50 -1.39 -2.48
C HIS A 124 -0.27 -1.71 -1.62
N ALA A 125 0.81 -0.93 -1.72
CA ALA A 125 1.96 -1.06 -0.81
C ALA A 125 1.57 -0.67 0.63
N GLU A 126 0.75 0.35 0.80
CA GLU A 126 0.23 0.73 2.11
C GLU A 126 -0.74 -0.31 2.69
N MET A 127 -1.66 -0.83 1.88
CA MET A 127 -2.55 -1.93 2.28
C MET A 127 -1.75 -3.18 2.66
N TYR A 128 -0.60 -3.44 2.04
CA TYR A 128 0.29 -4.53 2.42
C TYR A 128 0.81 -4.34 3.86
N SER A 129 1.30 -3.15 4.19
CA SER A 129 1.81 -2.82 5.53
C SER A 129 0.70 -2.80 6.58
N LEU A 130 -0.46 -2.21 6.24
CA LEU A 130 -1.66 -2.22 7.09
C LEU A 130 -2.09 -3.65 7.43
N ALA A 131 -2.15 -4.53 6.43
CA ALA A 131 -2.50 -5.93 6.63
C ALA A 131 -1.49 -6.66 7.52
N ASP A 132 -0.21 -6.32 7.44
CA ASP A 132 0.81 -6.86 8.33
C ASP A 132 0.60 -6.41 9.78
N TYR A 133 0.30 -5.11 9.98
CA TYR A 133 -0.03 -4.55 11.30
C TYR A 133 -1.23 -5.26 11.95
N PHE A 134 -2.31 -5.47 11.20
CA PHE A 134 -3.49 -6.21 11.68
C PHE A 134 -3.32 -7.73 11.65
N GLN A 135 -2.15 -8.23 11.22
CA GLN A 135 -1.81 -9.66 11.12
C GLN A 135 -2.76 -10.46 10.20
N LEU A 136 -3.31 -9.80 9.18
CA LEU A 136 -4.21 -10.38 8.19
C LEU A 136 -3.42 -10.93 7.00
N LYS A 137 -2.84 -12.13 7.17
CA LYS A 137 -1.99 -12.77 6.15
C LYS A 137 -2.62 -12.84 4.76
N SER A 138 -3.91 -13.17 4.68
CA SER A 138 -4.64 -13.27 3.41
C SER A 138 -4.80 -11.90 2.73
N LEU A 139 -5.13 -10.85 3.48
CA LEU A 139 -5.17 -9.48 2.95
C LEU A 139 -3.77 -9.00 2.52
N ARG A 140 -2.73 -9.32 3.30
CA ARG A 140 -1.35 -8.96 2.96
C ARG A 140 -0.91 -9.59 1.63
N ASN A 141 -1.27 -10.86 1.41
CA ASN A 141 -1.00 -11.54 0.15
C ASN A 141 -1.82 -10.94 -1.02
N LEU A 142 -3.10 -10.67 -0.80
CA LEU A 142 -3.97 -10.01 -1.79
C LEU A 142 -3.43 -8.63 -2.19
N ALA A 143 -3.01 -7.81 -1.21
CA ALA A 143 -2.40 -6.52 -1.46
C ALA A 143 -1.10 -6.63 -2.27
N LYS A 144 -0.26 -7.63 -1.98
CA LYS A 144 0.94 -7.92 -2.78
C LYS A 144 0.60 -8.33 -4.22
N GLU A 145 -0.44 -9.14 -4.41
CA GLU A 145 -0.89 -9.57 -5.74
C GLU A 145 -1.42 -8.40 -6.56
N ASN A 146 -2.25 -7.55 -5.95
CA ASN A 146 -2.76 -6.33 -6.56
C ASN A 146 -1.61 -5.35 -6.88
N PHE A 147 -0.68 -5.14 -5.95
CA PHE A 147 0.54 -4.36 -6.15
C PHE A 147 1.35 -4.88 -7.34
N ASN A 148 1.61 -6.19 -7.40
CA ASN A 148 2.35 -6.81 -8.51
C ASN A 148 1.64 -6.60 -9.85
N SER A 149 0.31 -6.69 -9.88
CA SER A 149 -0.47 -6.45 -11.10
C SER A 149 -0.23 -5.04 -11.64
N ILE A 150 -0.45 -4.02 -10.79
CA ILE A 150 -0.35 -2.61 -11.19
C ILE A 150 1.10 -2.15 -11.38
N PHE A 151 2.05 -2.66 -10.59
CA PHE A 151 3.46 -2.25 -10.68
C PHE A 151 4.07 -2.51 -12.06
N LYS A 152 3.52 -3.48 -12.81
CA LYS A 152 3.94 -3.79 -14.19
C LYS A 152 3.56 -2.71 -15.19
N THR A 153 2.49 -1.96 -14.92
CA THR A 153 1.92 -0.96 -15.83
C THR A 153 2.37 0.45 -15.49
N VAL A 154 2.76 0.70 -14.23
CA VAL A 154 3.42 1.95 -13.80
C VAL A 154 4.51 2.32 -14.79
N ALA A 155 4.53 3.58 -15.23
CA ALA A 155 5.54 4.08 -16.16
C ALA A 155 6.90 4.28 -15.46
N SER A 156 7.99 4.50 -16.20
CA SER A 156 9.33 4.63 -15.58
C SER A 156 9.45 5.86 -14.68
N GLN A 157 8.76 6.95 -15.01
CA GLN A 157 8.71 8.18 -14.22
C GLN A 157 7.95 8.02 -12.89
N GLY A 158 6.95 7.13 -12.85
CA GLY A 158 6.19 6.81 -11.63
C GLY A 158 6.91 5.82 -10.69
N LEU A 159 8.08 5.30 -11.08
CA LEU A 159 8.81 4.35 -10.23
C LEU A 159 9.32 4.96 -8.94
N THR A 160 9.83 6.18 -9.00
CA THR A 160 10.43 6.85 -7.82
C THR A 160 9.46 6.91 -6.64
N PRO A 161 8.26 7.52 -6.77
CA PRO A 161 7.31 7.61 -5.65
C PRO A 161 6.76 6.24 -5.22
N VAL A 162 6.59 5.28 -6.12
CA VAL A 162 6.15 3.93 -5.75
C VAL A 162 7.23 3.19 -4.95
N ILE A 163 8.49 3.27 -5.36
CA ILE A 163 9.61 2.65 -4.64
C ILE A 163 9.79 3.32 -3.27
N ASP A 164 9.73 4.65 -3.20
CA ASP A 164 9.80 5.39 -1.94
C ASP A 164 8.68 4.99 -0.98
N ALA A 165 7.44 4.85 -1.48
CA ALA A 165 6.32 4.35 -0.68
C ALA A 165 6.57 2.94 -0.15
N VAL A 166 7.08 2.01 -0.96
CA VAL A 166 7.40 0.65 -0.50
C VAL A 166 8.46 0.69 0.60
N TYR A 167 9.53 1.46 0.42
CA TYR A 167 10.63 1.51 1.39
C TYR A 167 10.24 2.25 2.68
N SER A 168 9.34 3.22 2.63
CA SER A 168 8.86 3.93 3.83
C SER A 168 7.91 3.10 4.71
N VAL A 169 7.11 2.20 4.12
CA VAL A 169 6.10 1.42 4.86
C VAL A 169 6.55 0.02 5.27
N THR A 170 7.75 -0.40 4.87
CA THR A 170 8.28 -1.75 5.11
C THR A 170 9.60 -1.73 5.87
N SER A 171 9.93 -2.84 6.55
CA SER A 171 11.24 -3.02 7.20
C SER A 171 12.33 -3.46 6.22
N ASP A 172 13.60 -3.37 6.63
CA ASP A 172 14.75 -3.69 5.77
C ASP A 172 14.79 -5.13 5.25
N SER A 173 14.17 -6.06 5.96
CA SER A 173 14.11 -7.47 5.56
C SER A 173 12.75 -7.87 4.97
N ASP A 174 11.94 -6.88 4.58
CA ASP A 174 10.59 -7.15 4.10
C ASP A 174 10.58 -7.84 2.72
N PRO A 175 9.80 -8.93 2.54
CA PRO A 175 9.69 -9.63 1.27
C PRO A 175 9.22 -8.77 0.08
N LEU A 176 8.52 -7.66 0.32
CA LEU A 176 8.08 -6.74 -0.72
C LEU A 176 9.25 -5.92 -1.29
N ARG A 177 10.21 -5.48 -0.45
CA ARG A 177 11.43 -4.78 -0.92
C ARG A 177 12.24 -5.67 -1.85
N PHE A 178 12.54 -6.90 -1.42
CA PHE A 178 13.25 -7.88 -2.25
C PHE A 178 12.52 -8.14 -3.57
N TRP A 179 11.18 -8.20 -3.53
CA TRP A 179 10.38 -8.42 -4.71
C TRP A 179 10.50 -7.25 -5.71
N VAL A 180 10.42 -6.00 -5.24
CA VAL A 180 10.57 -4.79 -6.07
C VAL A 180 11.94 -4.75 -6.73
N VAL A 181 13.01 -4.95 -5.94
CA VAL A 181 14.40 -4.98 -6.43
C VAL A 181 14.55 -6.01 -7.54
N TYR A 182 14.08 -7.23 -7.30
CA TYR A 182 14.18 -8.31 -8.28
C TYR A 182 13.33 -8.06 -9.52
N ARG A 183 12.16 -7.44 -9.35
CA ARG A 183 11.27 -7.10 -10.46
C ARG A 183 11.90 -6.07 -11.37
N ILE A 184 12.56 -5.06 -10.80
CA ILE A 184 13.31 -4.04 -11.53
C ILE A 184 14.51 -4.65 -12.26
N LEU A 185 15.35 -5.44 -11.58
CA LEU A 185 16.53 -6.07 -12.20
C LEU A 185 16.19 -6.99 -13.38
N ARG A 186 15.01 -7.61 -13.35
CA ARG A 186 14.53 -8.50 -14.42
C ARG A 186 13.73 -7.77 -15.49
N SER A 187 13.49 -6.48 -15.33
CA SER A 187 12.77 -5.67 -16.30
C SER A 187 13.76 -4.88 -17.16
N GLU A 188 13.33 -4.50 -18.36
CA GLU A 188 14.07 -3.55 -19.21
C GLU A 188 13.79 -2.08 -18.82
N ARG A 189 13.13 -1.85 -17.66
CA ARG A 189 12.74 -0.51 -17.22
C ARG A 189 13.96 0.27 -16.78
N VAL A 190 14.03 1.52 -17.24
CA VAL A 190 15.09 2.44 -16.85
C VAL A 190 14.81 2.93 -15.43
N VAL A 191 15.67 2.55 -14.49
CA VAL A 191 15.69 3.17 -13.16
C VAL A 191 16.32 4.55 -13.29
N LEU A 192 15.57 5.59 -12.92
CA LEU A 192 16.06 6.96 -13.02
C LEU A 192 17.17 7.19 -11.99
N ARG A 193 18.17 8.00 -12.36
CA ARG A 193 19.19 8.48 -11.41
C ARG A 193 18.55 9.13 -10.19
N GLU A 194 17.44 9.82 -10.41
CA GLU A 194 16.62 10.43 -9.36
C GLU A 194 16.14 9.39 -8.34
N THR A 195 15.59 8.25 -8.79
CA THR A 195 15.16 7.15 -7.91
C THR A 195 16.28 6.67 -7.01
N LEU A 196 17.48 6.45 -7.57
CA LEU A 196 18.65 6.00 -6.81
C LEU A 196 19.16 7.04 -5.81
N THR A 197 18.89 8.32 -6.08
CA THR A 197 19.32 9.43 -5.22
C THR A 197 18.31 9.69 -4.09
N GLN A 198 17.02 9.60 -4.39
CA GLN A 198 15.94 9.84 -3.42
C GLN A 198 15.71 8.65 -2.49
N VAL A 199 15.93 7.42 -2.97
CA VAL A 199 15.75 6.19 -2.19
C VAL A 199 17.09 5.44 -2.08
N PRO A 200 18.02 5.87 -1.21
CA PRO A 200 19.37 5.31 -1.15
C PRO A 200 19.39 3.84 -0.71
N GLU A 201 18.48 3.42 0.19
CA GLU A 201 18.40 2.01 0.61
C GLU A 201 17.99 1.10 -0.54
N PHE A 202 17.11 1.57 -1.44
CA PHE A 202 16.80 0.86 -2.67
C PHE A 202 18.02 0.74 -3.58
N ALA A 203 18.84 1.79 -3.71
CA ALA A 203 20.06 1.73 -4.49
C ALA A 203 21.04 0.69 -3.93
N ILE A 204 21.17 0.61 -2.60
CA ILE A 204 22.00 -0.39 -1.91
C ILE A 204 21.50 -1.80 -2.21
N ASP A 205 20.21 -2.07 -2.01
CA ASP A 205 19.61 -3.38 -2.28
C ASP A 205 19.74 -3.79 -3.74
N LEU A 206 19.50 -2.83 -4.65
CA LEU A 206 19.61 -3.03 -6.10
C LEU A 206 21.04 -3.40 -6.50
N CYS A 207 22.03 -2.67 -5.99
CA CYS A 207 23.44 -2.97 -6.22
C CYS A 207 23.83 -4.33 -5.64
N GLY A 208 23.41 -4.64 -4.40
CA GLY A 208 23.69 -5.92 -3.76
C GLY A 208 23.12 -7.12 -4.54
N ALA A 209 21.87 -7.00 -5.00
CA ALA A 209 21.22 -8.02 -5.82
C ALA A 209 21.87 -8.15 -7.21
N ALA A 210 22.23 -7.04 -7.86
CA ALA A 210 22.94 -7.05 -9.14
C ALA A 210 24.32 -7.73 -9.03
N LEU A 211 25.11 -7.38 -8.01
CA LEU A 211 26.42 -7.99 -7.76
C LEU A 211 26.30 -9.50 -7.49
N THR A 212 25.27 -9.90 -6.74
CA THR A 212 25.00 -11.32 -6.48
C THR A 212 24.68 -12.07 -7.77
N ALA A 213 23.86 -11.49 -8.65
CA ALA A 213 23.53 -12.09 -9.95
C ALA A 213 24.76 -12.20 -10.86
N VAL A 214 25.59 -11.15 -10.92
CA VAL A 214 26.85 -11.17 -11.69
C VAL A 214 27.78 -12.26 -11.16
N ARG A 215 27.95 -12.36 -9.83
CA ARG A 215 28.79 -13.41 -9.21
C ARG A 215 28.29 -14.80 -9.55
N GLN A 216 26.99 -15.05 -9.50
CA GLN A 216 26.40 -16.35 -9.87
C GLN A 216 26.69 -16.69 -11.34
N ASN A 217 26.58 -15.72 -12.24
CA ASN A 217 26.89 -15.92 -13.65
C ASN A 217 28.37 -16.25 -13.89
N ILE A 218 29.30 -15.56 -13.22
CA ILE A 218 30.75 -15.83 -13.32
C ILE A 218 31.06 -17.26 -12.85
N MET A 219 30.58 -17.65 -11.66
CA MET A 219 30.79 -19.00 -11.13
C MET A 219 30.21 -20.10 -12.04
N PHE A 220 29.08 -19.83 -12.69
CA PHE A 220 28.49 -20.76 -13.65
C PHE A 220 29.32 -20.88 -14.94
N THR A 221 29.92 -19.78 -15.41
CA THR A 221 30.79 -19.80 -16.58
C THR A 221 32.12 -20.51 -16.32
N GLU A 222 32.70 -20.37 -15.13
CA GLU A 222 33.97 -21.03 -14.77
C GLU A 222 33.83 -22.56 -14.64
N ASN A 223 32.68 -23.07 -14.21
CA ASN A 223 32.40 -24.51 -14.11
C ASN A 223 32.08 -25.20 -15.45
N LYS A 224 32.03 -24.45 -16.57
CA LYS A 224 31.78 -24.99 -17.91
C LYS A 224 33.04 -25.23 -18.75
N TYR A 225 34.20 -24.88 -18.20
CA TYR A 225 35.52 -25.10 -18.81
C TYR A 225 36.36 -26.01 -17.90
#